data_AF-A0A672ZV53-F1
#
_entry.id   AF-A0A672ZV53-F1
#
_cell.length_a   1.000
_cell.length_b   1.000
_cell.length_c   1.000
_cell.angle_alpha   90.00
_cell.angle_beta   90.00
_cell.angle_gamma   90.00
#
_symmetry.space_group_name_H-M   'P 1'
#
loop_
_entity.id
_entity.type
_entity.pdbx_description
1 polymer ?
#
loop_
_entity_poly.entity_id
_entity_poly.type
_entity_poly.pdbx_seq_one_letter_code
_entity_poly.pdbx_strand_id
1 'polypeptide(L)'
;KQFNIFFFKFFYFSGRINQPKLILFMFFHSYAVYTTVCEILDFILLQKCDTHKLDEAPATEVVMTREEGLQYYRTMQTMRRMELKADQLYKQKIIRGFCHLYDGQEACAVGIEASINLSDHLITAYRAHGYTYTRGGTVKEIMAELTGRRGGIAKGKGGSMHMYCKNFYGGNGIVGAQVPLGAGVALACKHQGRNELCVCLYGDGAANQGQIFETYNMAALWKLPVIFVCENNRYGMGTSVERAAASTDYYKRGEFIPGLRVDGMDVLCVREATRFAAEHCRSGKGPILMELQTYRYHGHSMSDPGVSYRTREEIQEVRSKSDPISMLKDRMLSNNMASVEELKEIDVEVRKEIEDAAQFATTDPEPPLEELCNHIFYNNPPLDVRGTHPWSKLKSVS
;
A
#
# COMPACT_ATOMS: atom_id res chain seq x y z
N LYS A 1 29.11 -32.66 41.57
CA LYS A 1 29.87 -33.79 42.16
C LYS A 1 29.00 -35.03 42.05
N GLN A 2 29.61 -36.16 41.67
CA GLN A 2 29.06 -37.51 41.50
C GLN A 2 28.39 -37.88 40.17
N PHE A 3 28.99 -38.92 39.58
CA PHE A 3 28.69 -39.67 38.37
C PHE A 3 27.65 -40.79 38.62
N ASN A 4 27.06 -41.25 37.51
CA ASN A 4 26.57 -42.62 37.15
C ASN A 4 25.09 -42.63 36.74
N ILE A 5 24.78 -42.67 35.43
CA ILE A 5 24.66 -43.84 34.54
C ILE A 5 23.62 -44.85 35.03
N PHE A 6 22.51 -45.02 34.30
CA PHE A 6 21.89 -46.33 34.08
C PHE A 6 21.20 -46.42 32.71
N PHE A 7 21.35 -47.61 32.13
CA PHE A 7 20.99 -48.09 30.80
C PHE A 7 19.49 -48.04 30.48
N PHE A 8 19.13 -47.65 29.24
CA PHE A 8 17.86 -48.03 28.62
C PHE A 8 18.06 -49.26 27.73
N LYS A 9 17.34 -50.34 28.05
CA LYS A 9 17.29 -51.60 27.27
C LYS A 9 15.97 -51.60 26.51
N PHE A 10 16.03 -51.62 25.17
CA PHE A 10 14.88 -51.82 24.30
C PHE A 10 14.35 -53.25 24.47
N PHE A 11 13.04 -53.40 24.67
CA PHE A 11 12.32 -54.65 24.40
C PHE A 11 11.03 -54.36 23.63
N TYR A 12 10.82 -55.22 22.64
CA TYR A 12 9.79 -55.23 21.61
C TYR A 12 8.38 -55.47 22.17
N PHE A 13 7.38 -54.84 21.55
CA PHE A 13 5.94 -55.04 21.78
C PHE A 13 5.43 -56.31 21.07
N SER A 14 4.59 -57.10 21.75
CA SER A 14 3.50 -57.88 21.13
C SER A 14 2.46 -58.31 22.17
N GLY A 15 1.19 -57.93 21.98
CA GLY A 15 0.06 -58.51 22.73
C GLY A 15 -1.17 -57.61 22.83
N ARG A 16 -2.23 -57.91 22.07
CA ARG A 16 -3.59 -57.35 22.18
C ARG A 16 -4.32 -57.95 23.40
N ILE A 17 -5.28 -57.21 24.00
CA ILE A 17 -6.66 -57.65 24.35
C ILE A 17 -7.45 -56.51 25.10
N ASN A 18 -8.67 -56.25 24.59
CA ASN A 18 -9.97 -55.79 25.15
C ASN A 18 -10.16 -54.64 26.19
N GLN A 19 -11.13 -53.76 25.84
CA GLN A 19 -11.81 -52.64 26.56
C GLN A 19 -12.78 -53.11 27.70
N PRO A 20 -13.52 -52.26 28.50
CA PRO A 20 -13.75 -50.78 28.45
C PRO A 20 -13.77 -50.00 29.82
N LYS A 21 -13.80 -48.65 29.73
CA LYS A 21 -14.31 -47.62 30.69
C LYS A 21 -13.90 -47.67 32.18
N LEU A 22 -13.14 -46.66 32.64
CA LEU A 22 -13.54 -45.84 33.80
C LEU A 22 -12.74 -44.53 33.87
N ILE A 23 -13.46 -43.42 33.97
CA ILE A 23 -12.97 -42.09 34.33
C ILE A 23 -12.52 -42.15 35.79
N LEU A 24 -11.27 -41.78 36.08
CA LEU A 24 -10.84 -41.50 37.45
C LEU A 24 -10.08 -40.18 37.49
N PHE A 25 -10.78 -39.17 38.01
CA PHE A 25 -10.20 -37.96 38.58
C PHE A 25 -9.20 -38.37 39.67
N MET A 26 -7.93 -37.99 39.52
CA MET A 26 -7.03 -37.87 40.66
C MET A 26 -6.50 -36.44 40.72
N PHE A 27 -7.05 -35.71 41.68
CA PHE A 27 -6.48 -34.52 42.25
C PHE A 27 -5.08 -34.86 42.80
N PHE A 28 -4.05 -34.23 42.25
CA PHE A 28 -2.84 -33.94 43.01
C PHE A 28 -2.61 -32.43 42.98
N HIS A 29 -2.91 -31.81 44.11
CA HIS A 29 -2.41 -30.48 44.47
C HIS A 29 -0.88 -30.56 44.57
N SER A 30 -0.18 -29.88 43.67
CA SER A 30 1.13 -29.35 44.00
C SER A 30 1.43 -28.12 43.16
N TYR A 31 1.75 -27.06 43.88
CA TYR A 31 2.12 -25.74 43.41
C TYR A 31 3.26 -25.83 42.38
N ALA A 32 2.96 -25.46 41.14
CA ALA A 32 3.93 -24.91 40.22
C ALA A 32 3.23 -23.81 39.43
N VAL A 33 3.48 -22.56 39.86
CA VAL A 33 3.15 -21.36 39.11
C VAL A 33 4.01 -21.37 37.86
N TYR A 34 3.50 -21.98 36.81
CA TYR A 34 3.85 -21.64 35.43
C TYR A 34 2.58 -21.11 34.82
N THR A 35 2.47 -19.77 34.82
CA THR A 35 1.55 -19.05 33.96
C THR A 35 2.00 -19.31 32.53
N THR A 36 1.59 -20.45 31.97
CA THR A 36 1.51 -20.63 30.54
C THR A 36 0.41 -19.67 30.12
N VAL A 37 0.80 -18.44 29.76
CA VAL A 37 -0.03 -17.67 28.84
C VAL A 37 0.07 -18.46 27.53
N CYS A 38 -0.77 -19.50 27.41
CA CYS A 38 -1.20 -19.92 26.09
C CYS A 38 -1.97 -18.72 25.57
N GLU A 39 -1.27 -17.80 24.91
CA GLU A 39 -1.91 -16.91 23.97
C GLU A 39 -2.62 -17.84 22.99
N ILE A 40 -3.93 -17.96 23.17
CA ILE A 40 -4.78 -18.47 22.10
C ILE A 40 -4.56 -17.44 20.99
N LEU A 41 -3.71 -17.79 20.02
CA LEU A 41 -3.58 -17.02 18.81
C LEU A 41 -4.92 -17.16 18.09
N ASP A 42 -5.81 -16.22 18.32
CA ASP A 42 -7.08 -16.15 17.62
C ASP A 42 -6.77 -15.88 16.13
N PHE A 43 -6.92 -16.92 15.32
CA PHE A 43 -6.72 -16.84 13.89
C PHE A 43 -7.83 -15.99 13.26
N ILE A 44 -7.43 -15.02 12.45
CA ILE A 44 -8.35 -14.20 11.66
C ILE A 44 -8.58 -14.89 10.33
N LEU A 45 -9.85 -15.11 9.99
CA LEU A 45 -10.25 -15.66 8.69
C LEU A 45 -10.41 -14.54 7.65
N LEU A 46 -9.74 -14.71 6.52
CA LEU A 46 -9.75 -13.78 5.39
C LEU A 46 -10.51 -14.35 4.19
N GLN A 47 -10.95 -13.45 3.30
CA GLN A 47 -11.53 -13.84 2.03
C GLN A 47 -10.47 -14.54 1.15
N LYS A 48 -10.84 -15.70 0.60
CA LYS A 48 -9.97 -16.41 -0.35
C LYS A 48 -9.81 -15.59 -1.64
N CYS A 49 -8.58 -15.46 -2.12
CA CYS A 49 -8.29 -14.83 -3.40
C CYS A 49 -8.73 -15.74 -4.57
N ASP A 50 -9.32 -15.14 -5.60
CA ASP A 50 -9.42 -15.82 -6.91
C ASP A 50 -8.04 -15.85 -7.55
N THR A 51 -7.67 -16.96 -8.18
CA THR A 51 -6.35 -17.15 -8.77
C THR A 51 -6.39 -17.43 -10.27
N HIS A 52 -5.30 -17.09 -10.96
CA HIS A 52 -5.07 -17.34 -12.37
C HIS A 52 -3.66 -17.92 -12.54
N LYS A 53 -3.57 -19.15 -13.09
CA LYS A 53 -2.29 -19.87 -13.30
C LYS A 53 -1.41 -19.98 -12.04
N LEU A 54 -2.04 -20.16 -10.87
CA LEU A 54 -1.37 -20.45 -9.61
C LEU A 54 -1.94 -21.74 -9.02
N ASP A 55 -1.05 -22.63 -8.56
CA ASP A 55 -1.43 -23.88 -7.89
C ASP A 55 -1.82 -23.63 -6.42
N GLU A 56 -1.30 -22.55 -5.83
CA GLU A 56 -1.53 -22.15 -4.44
C GLU A 56 -2.07 -20.71 -4.39
N ALA A 57 -2.76 -20.38 -3.30
CA ALA A 57 -3.28 -19.05 -3.01
C ALA A 57 -2.71 -18.55 -1.66
N PRO A 58 -2.77 -17.24 -1.38
CA PRO A 58 -2.41 -16.71 -0.07
C PRO A 58 -3.18 -17.40 1.07
N ALA A 59 -2.55 -17.47 2.25
CA ALA A 59 -3.17 -18.04 3.43
C ALA A 59 -4.45 -17.28 3.81
N THR A 60 -5.50 -18.03 4.19
CA THR A 60 -6.77 -17.46 4.65
C THR A 60 -6.88 -17.38 6.17
N GLU A 61 -5.98 -18.04 6.90
CA GLU A 61 -5.87 -17.97 8.36
C GLU A 61 -4.61 -17.20 8.70
N VAL A 62 -4.78 -16.09 9.42
CA VAL A 62 -3.67 -15.17 9.68
C VAL A 62 -3.62 -14.73 11.13
N VAL A 63 -2.42 -14.35 11.55
CA VAL A 63 -2.18 -13.70 12.83
C VAL A 63 -1.87 -12.23 12.56
N MET A 64 -2.48 -11.35 13.35
CA MET A 64 -2.10 -9.94 13.45
C MET A 64 -1.78 -9.67 14.91
N THR A 65 -0.62 -9.08 15.20
CA THR A 65 -0.31 -8.68 16.57
C THR A 65 -1.04 -7.38 16.93
N ARG A 66 -1.20 -7.11 18.22
CA ARG A 66 -1.74 -5.83 18.70
C ARG A 66 -0.95 -4.63 18.16
N GLU A 67 0.37 -4.72 18.18
CA GLU A 67 1.27 -3.67 17.72
C GLU A 67 1.08 -3.39 16.23
N GLU A 68 1.03 -4.43 15.41
CA GLU A 68 0.73 -4.31 13.97
C GLU A 68 -0.63 -3.64 13.74
N GLY A 69 -1.67 -4.09 14.46
CA GLY A 69 -3.02 -3.53 14.32
C GLY A 69 -3.08 -2.03 14.67
N LEU A 70 -2.47 -1.62 15.79
CA LEU A 70 -2.41 -0.21 16.20
C LEU A 70 -1.63 0.63 15.18
N GLN A 71 -0.54 0.10 14.65
CA GLN A 71 0.25 0.76 13.62
C GLN A 71 -0.54 0.93 12.32
N TYR A 72 -1.19 -0.13 11.82
CA TYR A 72 -2.01 -0.06 10.60
C TYR A 72 -3.18 0.92 10.77
N TYR A 73 -3.85 0.90 11.92
CA TYR A 73 -4.95 1.82 12.23
C TYR A 73 -4.46 3.28 12.19
N ARG A 74 -3.35 3.58 12.89
CA ARG A 74 -2.75 4.93 12.88
C ARG A 74 -2.38 5.37 11.46
N THR A 75 -1.67 4.53 10.70
CA THR A 75 -1.23 4.87 9.34
C THR A 75 -2.41 5.14 8.40
N MET A 76 -3.42 4.26 8.37
CA MET A 76 -4.62 4.49 7.54
C MET A 76 -5.38 5.75 7.98
N GLN A 77 -5.48 5.99 9.29
CA GLN A 77 -6.13 7.20 9.80
C GLN A 77 -5.35 8.47 9.43
N THR A 78 -4.02 8.47 9.50
CA THR A 78 -3.19 9.59 9.03
C THR A 78 -3.43 9.88 7.55
N MET A 79 -3.45 8.84 6.71
CA MET A 79 -3.78 8.99 5.29
C MET A 79 -5.17 9.61 5.10
N ARG A 80 -6.21 9.04 5.73
CA ARG A 80 -7.59 9.55 5.65
C ARG A 80 -7.67 11.03 6.03
N ARG A 81 -7.06 11.41 7.15
CA ARG A 81 -7.12 12.79 7.65
C ARG A 81 -6.31 13.75 6.79
N MET A 82 -5.17 13.33 6.24
CA MET A 82 -4.37 14.09 5.28
C MET A 82 -5.19 14.40 4.01
N GLU A 83 -5.87 13.41 3.44
CA GLU A 83 -6.68 13.58 2.23
C GLU A 83 -7.89 14.51 2.47
N LEU A 84 -8.58 14.37 3.61
CA LEU A 84 -9.67 15.27 3.99
C LEU A 84 -9.19 16.71 4.22
N LYS A 85 -7.96 16.89 4.72
CA LYS A 85 -7.37 18.23 4.84
C LYS A 85 -6.99 18.79 3.46
N ALA A 86 -6.47 17.97 2.55
CA ALA A 86 -6.20 18.38 1.18
C ALA A 86 -7.48 18.82 0.45
N ASP A 87 -8.60 18.11 0.62
CA ASP A 87 -9.93 18.56 0.14
C ASP A 87 -10.27 19.98 0.64
N GLN A 88 -10.15 20.20 1.95
CA GLN A 88 -10.43 21.49 2.58
C GLN A 88 -9.55 22.61 1.99
N LEU A 89 -8.24 22.40 1.93
CA LEU A 89 -7.29 23.41 1.42
C LEU A 89 -7.49 23.68 -0.08
N TYR A 90 -7.90 22.69 -0.86
CA TYR A 90 -8.25 22.87 -2.28
C TYR A 90 -9.50 23.73 -2.44
N LYS A 91 -10.54 23.48 -1.64
CA LYS A 91 -11.76 24.32 -1.63
C LYS A 91 -11.46 25.76 -1.23
N GLN A 92 -10.48 25.97 -0.34
CA GLN A 92 -9.97 27.30 0.05
C GLN A 92 -9.04 27.95 -0.99
N LYS A 93 -8.80 27.30 -2.14
CA LYS A 93 -7.90 27.76 -3.22
C LYS A 93 -6.42 27.86 -2.82
N ILE A 94 -6.04 27.23 -1.72
CA ILE A 94 -4.64 27.14 -1.27
C ILE A 94 -3.91 26.07 -2.08
N ILE A 95 -4.59 24.94 -2.34
CA ILE A 95 -4.15 23.94 -3.33
C ILE A 95 -4.81 24.28 -4.68
N ARG A 96 -4.07 24.11 -5.77
CA ARG A 96 -4.46 24.42 -7.15
C ARG A 96 -4.06 23.30 -8.12
N GLY A 97 -4.55 23.37 -9.35
CA GLY A 97 -4.23 22.36 -10.37
C GLY A 97 -4.90 21.01 -10.08
N PHE A 98 -4.17 19.91 -10.23
CA PHE A 98 -4.68 18.58 -9.93
C PHE A 98 -4.53 18.24 -8.45
N CYS A 99 -5.51 17.52 -7.90
CA CYS A 99 -5.46 16.91 -6.58
C CYS A 99 -6.33 15.64 -6.59
N HIS A 100 -5.70 14.48 -6.42
CA HIS A 100 -6.36 13.17 -6.50
C HIS A 100 -6.31 12.48 -5.14
N LEU A 101 -7.42 12.47 -4.42
CA LEU A 101 -7.48 12.00 -3.04
C LEU A 101 -7.57 10.48 -2.94
N TYR A 102 -6.78 9.86 -2.08
CA TYR A 102 -6.69 8.40 -1.94
C TYR A 102 -7.68 7.80 -0.91
N ASP A 103 -8.59 8.60 -0.36
CA ASP A 103 -9.48 8.15 0.71
C ASP A 103 -10.50 7.08 0.27
N GLY A 104 -10.56 6.01 1.05
CA GLY A 104 -11.29 4.77 0.75
C GLY A 104 -10.39 3.62 0.27
N GLN A 105 -9.15 3.91 -0.12
CA GLN A 105 -8.19 2.91 -0.60
C GLN A 105 -7.05 2.64 0.39
N GLU A 106 -7.16 3.09 1.64
CA GLU A 106 -6.03 3.09 2.59
C GLU A 106 -5.47 1.69 2.87
N ALA A 107 -6.34 0.67 2.86
CA ALA A 107 -5.93 -0.73 3.01
C ALA A 107 -4.96 -1.19 1.92
N CYS A 108 -5.06 -0.64 0.69
CA CYS A 108 -4.15 -0.97 -0.40
C CYS A 108 -2.72 -0.52 -0.10
N ALA A 109 -2.52 0.75 0.27
CA ALA A 109 -1.20 1.27 0.57
C ALA A 109 -0.59 0.64 1.84
N VAL A 110 -1.36 0.57 2.93
CA VAL A 110 -0.87 0.03 4.21
C VAL A 110 -0.63 -1.47 4.14
N GLY A 111 -1.50 -2.23 3.48
CA GLY A 111 -1.34 -3.66 3.31
C GLY A 111 -0.12 -4.02 2.45
N ILE A 112 0.14 -3.26 1.38
CA ILE A 112 1.36 -3.44 0.57
C ILE A 112 2.60 -3.15 1.41
N GLU A 113 2.66 -1.99 2.08
CA GLU A 113 3.83 -1.59 2.87
C GLU A 113 4.12 -2.59 4.00
N ALA A 114 3.08 -3.16 4.61
CA ALA A 114 3.20 -4.15 5.66
C ALA A 114 3.88 -5.48 5.23
N SER A 115 4.10 -5.69 3.93
CA SER A 115 4.65 -6.96 3.39
C SER A 115 5.83 -6.78 2.44
N ILE A 116 6.32 -5.55 2.28
CA ILE A 116 7.56 -5.25 1.56
C ILE A 116 8.57 -4.60 2.51
N ASN A 117 9.83 -4.58 2.12
CA ASN A 117 10.87 -3.90 2.88
C ASN A 117 11.04 -2.46 2.38
N LEU A 118 11.58 -1.58 3.21
CA LEU A 118 11.95 -0.23 2.77
C LEU A 118 13.04 -0.24 1.66
N SER A 119 13.80 -1.34 1.54
CA SER A 119 14.73 -1.58 0.43
C SER A 119 14.05 -1.98 -0.87
N ASP A 120 12.82 -2.50 -0.82
CA ASP A 120 12.02 -2.75 -2.02
C ASP A 120 11.52 -1.44 -2.62
N HIS A 121 11.09 -1.54 -3.87
CA HIS A 121 10.81 -0.40 -4.73
C HIS A 121 9.33 -0.28 -5.03
N LEU A 122 8.79 0.93 -5.09
CA LEU A 122 7.38 1.16 -5.39
C LEU A 122 7.21 2.31 -6.39
N ILE A 123 6.31 2.13 -7.36
CA ILE A 123 5.94 3.19 -8.31
C ILE A 123 4.43 3.16 -8.58
N THR A 124 3.79 4.32 -8.66
CA THR A 124 2.34 4.43 -8.94
C THR A 124 2.03 5.60 -9.88
N ALA A 125 0.75 5.76 -10.20
CA ALA A 125 0.22 6.91 -10.94
C ALA A 125 0.08 8.15 -10.02
N TYR A 126 -0.71 9.14 -10.43
CA TYR A 126 -0.84 10.43 -9.74
C TYR A 126 -1.64 10.41 -8.42
N ARG A 127 -2.33 9.33 -8.06
CA ARG A 127 -3.09 9.23 -6.80
C ARG A 127 -2.18 8.69 -5.68
N ALA A 128 -1.16 9.48 -5.35
CA ALA A 128 0.04 8.96 -4.69
C ALA A 128 0.26 9.43 -3.25
N HIS A 129 -0.56 10.33 -2.69
CA HIS A 129 -0.24 10.93 -1.37
C HIS A 129 -0.08 9.86 -0.27
N GLY A 130 -0.97 8.86 -0.27
CA GLY A 130 -0.90 7.70 0.62
C GLY A 130 0.42 6.94 0.50
N TYR A 131 0.83 6.58 -0.73
CA TYR A 131 2.10 5.89 -0.97
C TYR A 131 3.32 6.76 -0.64
N THR A 132 3.28 8.07 -0.90
CA THR A 132 4.34 8.99 -0.49
C THR A 132 4.53 8.93 1.03
N TYR A 133 3.43 8.88 1.80
CA TYR A 133 3.48 8.77 3.26
C TYR A 133 4.03 7.41 3.72
N THR A 134 3.49 6.30 3.23
CA THR A 134 3.94 4.96 3.67
C THR A 134 5.40 4.69 3.30
N ARG A 135 5.89 5.29 2.21
CA ARG A 135 7.30 5.19 1.75
C ARG A 135 8.26 6.16 2.44
N GLY A 136 7.80 6.90 3.45
CA GLY A 136 8.65 7.69 4.34
C GLY A 136 8.65 9.20 4.09
N GLY A 137 7.77 9.71 3.22
CA GLY A 137 7.48 11.14 3.19
C GLY A 137 6.66 11.54 4.42
N THR A 138 6.89 12.74 4.95
CA THR A 138 6.10 13.23 6.09
C THR A 138 4.83 13.93 5.64
N VAL A 139 3.78 13.94 6.47
CA VAL A 139 2.56 14.73 6.22
C VAL A 139 2.93 16.20 5.97
N LYS A 140 3.88 16.73 6.73
CA LYS A 140 4.37 18.11 6.59
C LYS A 140 4.90 18.41 5.19
N GLU A 141 5.78 17.55 4.66
CA GLU A 141 6.36 17.72 3.32
C GLU A 141 5.33 17.51 2.20
N ILE A 142 4.43 16.53 2.37
CA ILE A 142 3.35 16.26 1.40
C ILE A 142 2.41 17.46 1.33
N MET A 143 1.94 17.96 2.48
CA MET A 143 1.04 19.10 2.55
C MET A 143 1.68 20.37 2.01
N ALA A 144 2.96 20.62 2.33
CA ALA A 144 3.69 21.76 1.77
C ALA A 144 3.90 21.66 0.25
N GLU A 145 4.07 20.46 -0.30
CA GLU A 145 4.14 20.26 -1.76
C GLU A 145 2.80 20.53 -2.43
N LEU A 146 1.69 20.07 -1.82
CA LEU A 146 0.34 20.34 -2.31
C LEU A 146 0.02 21.83 -2.35
N THR A 147 0.49 22.60 -1.36
CA THR A 147 0.30 24.05 -1.29
C THR A 147 1.38 24.84 -2.04
N GLY A 148 2.29 24.16 -2.75
CA GLY A 148 3.30 24.77 -3.61
C GLY A 148 4.40 25.53 -2.87
N ARG A 149 4.78 25.09 -1.67
CA ARG A 149 5.76 25.80 -0.81
C ARG A 149 7.15 25.18 -0.89
N ARG A 150 8.16 25.95 -0.50
CA ARG A 150 9.57 25.54 -0.57
C ARG A 150 9.89 24.31 0.30
N GLY A 151 9.17 24.13 1.39
CA GLY A 151 9.28 22.99 2.30
C GLY A 151 8.57 21.74 1.82
N GLY A 152 7.99 21.76 0.61
CA GLY A 152 7.44 20.60 -0.05
C GLY A 152 8.52 19.57 -0.40
N ILE A 153 8.13 18.30 -0.50
CA ILE A 153 9.04 17.18 -0.81
C ILE A 153 9.78 17.35 -2.16
N ALA A 154 9.21 18.12 -3.09
CA ALA A 154 9.82 18.50 -4.36
C ALA A 154 9.98 20.04 -4.46
N LYS A 155 10.05 20.73 -3.33
CA LYS A 155 10.22 22.19 -3.20
C LYS A 155 9.16 22.98 -3.96
N GLY A 156 7.91 22.49 -4.01
CA GLY A 156 6.79 23.13 -4.70
C GLY A 156 6.88 23.08 -6.23
N LYS A 157 7.81 22.30 -6.81
CA LYS A 157 7.96 22.14 -8.26
C LYS A 157 7.06 21.06 -8.84
N GLY A 158 6.64 20.07 -8.03
CA GLY A 158 5.92 18.89 -8.50
C GLY A 158 4.41 18.98 -8.32
N GLY A 159 3.96 19.50 -7.18
CA GLY A 159 2.56 19.47 -6.76
C GLY A 159 2.04 18.07 -6.46
N SER A 160 0.71 17.89 -6.51
CA SER A 160 0.03 16.63 -6.12
C SER A 160 0.54 15.39 -6.85
N MET A 161 0.81 15.51 -8.15
CA MET A 161 1.06 14.34 -8.99
C MET A 161 2.50 13.85 -8.94
N HIS A 162 3.46 14.64 -8.45
CA HIS A 162 4.90 14.39 -8.64
C HIS A 162 5.68 14.52 -7.34
N MET A 163 5.47 13.56 -6.44
CA MET A 163 6.22 13.42 -5.18
C MET A 163 7.11 12.18 -5.27
N TYR A 164 8.35 12.26 -4.80
CA TYR A 164 9.33 11.17 -4.84
C TYR A 164 10.02 11.06 -3.48
N CYS A 165 10.34 9.84 -3.06
CA CYS A 165 11.18 9.60 -1.88
C CYS A 165 12.02 8.33 -2.08
N LYS A 166 12.73 7.89 -1.04
CA LYS A 166 13.69 6.78 -1.18
C LYS A 166 12.98 5.49 -1.62
N ASN A 167 13.42 4.96 -2.76
CA ASN A 167 12.84 3.77 -3.42
C ASN A 167 11.33 3.91 -3.70
N PHE A 168 10.81 5.13 -3.74
CA PHE A 168 9.49 5.47 -4.25
C PHE A 168 9.66 6.36 -5.47
N TYR A 169 9.42 5.77 -6.64
CA TYR A 169 9.63 6.41 -7.95
C TYR A 169 8.44 7.26 -8.38
N GLY A 170 7.64 7.62 -7.38
CA GLY A 170 6.75 8.76 -7.37
C GLY A 170 5.38 8.54 -7.95
N GLY A 171 4.66 9.65 -7.96
CA GLY A 171 3.43 9.80 -8.71
C GLY A 171 3.71 10.17 -10.16
N ASN A 172 3.03 9.46 -11.06
CA ASN A 172 3.22 9.62 -12.50
C ASN A 172 1.91 10.10 -13.15
N GLY A 173 1.98 11.24 -13.84
CA GLY A 173 0.83 11.91 -14.44
C GLY A 173 0.33 11.29 -15.75
N ILE A 174 1.18 10.53 -16.44
CA ILE A 174 0.85 9.92 -17.74
C ILE A 174 0.37 8.49 -17.50
N VAL A 175 -0.91 8.25 -17.79
CA VAL A 175 -1.61 6.99 -17.51
C VAL A 175 -0.89 5.80 -18.19
N GLY A 176 -0.40 4.86 -17.39
CA GLY A 176 0.27 3.64 -17.83
C GLY A 176 1.78 3.76 -18.03
N ALA A 177 2.33 4.98 -18.09
CA ALA A 177 3.75 5.22 -18.32
C ALA A 177 4.64 4.72 -17.17
N GLN A 178 4.10 4.65 -15.96
CA GLN A 178 4.81 4.12 -14.80
C GLN A 178 5.05 2.61 -14.87
N VAL A 179 4.29 1.88 -15.71
CA VAL A 179 4.37 0.42 -15.75
C VAL A 179 5.68 -0.07 -16.38
N PRO A 180 6.09 0.40 -17.57
CA PRO A 180 7.43 0.13 -18.09
C PRO A 180 8.55 0.59 -17.14
N LEU A 181 8.37 1.73 -16.46
CA LEU A 181 9.36 2.24 -15.52
C LEU A 181 9.55 1.31 -14.32
N GLY A 182 8.46 0.82 -13.71
CA GLY A 182 8.51 -0.16 -12.62
C GLY A 182 9.18 -1.48 -13.04
N ALA A 183 8.90 -1.97 -14.25
CA ALA A 183 9.61 -3.12 -14.79
C ALA A 183 11.11 -2.85 -15.01
N GLY A 184 11.48 -1.63 -15.42
CA GLY A 184 12.87 -1.19 -15.51
C GLY A 184 13.57 -1.18 -14.14
N VAL A 185 12.88 -0.74 -13.08
CA VAL A 185 13.39 -0.83 -11.70
C VAL A 185 13.57 -2.29 -11.27
N ALA A 186 12.61 -3.16 -11.58
CA ALA A 186 12.73 -4.60 -11.30
C ALA A 186 13.88 -5.26 -12.08
N LEU A 187 14.13 -4.83 -13.31
CA LEU A 187 15.30 -5.23 -14.09
C LEU A 187 16.60 -4.83 -13.38
N ALA A 188 16.66 -3.61 -12.84
CA ALA A 188 17.81 -3.17 -12.05
C ALA A 188 17.98 -4.00 -10.76
N CYS A 189 16.89 -4.32 -10.06
CA CYS A 189 16.92 -5.19 -8.87
C CYS A 189 17.53 -6.57 -9.19
N LYS A 190 17.07 -7.18 -10.29
CA LYS A 190 17.58 -8.45 -10.79
C LYS A 190 19.06 -8.36 -11.19
N HIS A 191 19.43 -7.30 -11.92
CA HIS A 191 20.79 -7.09 -12.38
C HIS A 191 21.78 -6.90 -11.23
N GLN A 192 21.36 -6.23 -10.16
CA GLN A 192 22.17 -5.99 -8.96
C GLN A 192 22.19 -7.17 -7.98
N GLY A 193 21.30 -8.16 -8.13
CA GLY A 193 21.27 -9.37 -7.31
C GLY A 193 20.92 -9.15 -5.83
N ARG A 194 20.17 -8.09 -5.49
CA ARG A 194 19.92 -7.66 -4.09
C ARG A 194 18.72 -8.31 -3.39
N ASN A 195 18.09 -9.31 -4.02
CA ASN A 195 16.83 -9.91 -3.54
C ASN A 195 15.72 -8.88 -3.23
N GLU A 196 15.77 -7.73 -3.93
CA GLU A 196 14.77 -6.67 -3.92
C GLU A 196 13.76 -6.89 -5.06
N LEU A 197 12.57 -6.31 -4.92
CA LEU A 197 11.53 -6.33 -5.95
C LEU A 197 10.97 -4.92 -6.21
N CYS A 198 10.18 -4.79 -7.28
CA CYS A 198 9.38 -3.59 -7.52
C CYS A 198 7.87 -3.89 -7.47
N VAL A 199 7.13 -3.13 -6.67
CA VAL A 199 5.66 -3.05 -6.72
C VAL A 199 5.29 -1.95 -7.70
N CYS A 200 4.61 -2.33 -8.77
CA CYS A 200 4.30 -1.45 -9.89
C CYS A 200 2.79 -1.31 -10.06
N LEU A 201 2.25 -0.16 -9.63
CA LEU A 201 0.81 0.06 -9.54
C LEU A 201 0.25 0.82 -10.75
N TYR A 202 -0.98 0.47 -11.13
CA TYR A 202 -1.79 1.17 -12.12
C TYR A 202 -3.29 0.99 -11.81
N GLY A 203 -4.14 1.90 -12.28
CA GLY A 203 -5.60 1.79 -12.06
C GLY A 203 -6.32 0.97 -13.12
N ASP A 204 -7.59 0.62 -12.88
CA ASP A 204 -8.43 -0.11 -13.84
C ASP A 204 -8.50 0.54 -15.23
N GLY A 205 -8.69 1.87 -15.31
CA GLY A 205 -8.64 2.59 -16.59
C GLY A 205 -7.27 2.55 -17.28
N ALA A 206 -6.19 2.45 -16.52
CA ALA A 206 -4.84 2.32 -17.07
C ALA A 206 -4.58 0.92 -17.64
N ALA A 207 -5.28 -0.11 -17.15
CA ALA A 207 -5.08 -1.51 -17.54
C ALA A 207 -5.33 -1.82 -19.03
N ASN A 208 -5.83 -0.86 -19.79
CA ASN A 208 -6.02 -0.95 -21.25
C ASN A 208 -4.93 -0.24 -22.07
N GLN A 209 -3.88 0.29 -21.43
CA GLN A 209 -2.74 0.91 -22.11
C GLN A 209 -1.85 -0.14 -22.77
N GLY A 210 -1.55 0.03 -24.07
CA GLY A 210 -0.76 -0.94 -24.84
C GLY A 210 0.62 -1.24 -24.24
N GLN A 211 1.32 -0.21 -23.75
CA GLN A 211 2.64 -0.35 -23.11
C GLN A 211 2.66 -1.27 -21.89
N ILE A 212 1.51 -1.48 -21.21
CA ILE A 212 1.40 -2.44 -20.10
C ILE A 212 1.58 -3.87 -20.62
N PHE A 213 0.97 -4.20 -21.76
CA PHE A 213 1.05 -5.54 -22.36
C PHE A 213 2.44 -5.81 -22.97
N GLU A 214 3.06 -4.78 -23.57
CA GLU A 214 4.47 -4.85 -23.98
C GLU A 214 5.37 -5.16 -22.77
N THR A 215 5.11 -4.47 -21.66
CA THR A 215 5.85 -4.65 -20.40
C THR A 215 5.64 -6.04 -19.80
N TYR A 216 4.42 -6.57 -19.80
CA TYR A 216 4.14 -7.94 -19.36
C TYR A 216 4.97 -8.96 -20.12
N ASN A 217 4.99 -8.87 -21.44
CA ASN A 217 5.77 -9.79 -22.27
C ASN A 217 7.26 -9.76 -21.89
N MET A 218 7.88 -8.58 -21.80
CA MET A 218 9.29 -8.46 -21.42
C MET A 218 9.56 -8.91 -19.98
N ALA A 219 8.70 -8.54 -19.03
CA ALA A 219 8.86 -8.90 -17.63
C ALA A 219 8.79 -10.42 -17.42
N ALA A 220 7.87 -11.09 -18.12
CA ALA A 220 7.76 -12.55 -18.09
C ALA A 220 8.95 -13.22 -18.78
N LEU A 221 9.31 -12.76 -19.99
CA LEU A 221 10.44 -13.26 -20.77
C LEU A 221 11.75 -13.22 -19.96
N TRP A 222 11.97 -12.12 -19.25
CA TRP A 222 13.17 -11.92 -18.45
C TRP A 222 13.02 -12.33 -16.99
N LYS A 223 11.88 -12.92 -16.58
CA LYS A 223 11.58 -13.30 -15.18
C LYS A 223 11.98 -12.18 -14.19
N LEU A 224 11.42 -11.00 -14.39
CA LEU A 224 11.70 -9.84 -13.54
C LEU A 224 10.96 -9.94 -12.19
N PRO A 225 11.56 -9.51 -11.07
CA PRO A 225 10.93 -9.49 -9.76
C PRO A 225 9.99 -8.28 -9.63
N VAL A 226 8.86 -8.30 -10.35
CA VAL A 226 7.86 -7.22 -10.35
C VAL A 226 6.47 -7.73 -10.00
N ILE A 227 5.83 -7.05 -9.06
CA ILE A 227 4.42 -7.25 -8.72
C ILE A 227 3.62 -6.18 -9.46
N PHE A 228 2.83 -6.58 -10.45
CA PHE A 228 1.96 -5.68 -11.19
C PHE A 228 0.63 -5.55 -10.46
N VAL A 229 0.33 -4.38 -9.91
CA VAL A 229 -0.87 -4.16 -9.10
C VAL A 229 -1.89 -3.31 -9.85
N CYS A 230 -3.05 -3.89 -10.14
CA CYS A 230 -4.21 -3.15 -10.63
C CYS A 230 -5.07 -2.68 -9.45
N GLU A 231 -5.05 -1.39 -9.13
CA GLU A 231 -5.99 -0.80 -8.17
C GLU A 231 -7.33 -0.56 -8.89
N ASN A 232 -8.23 -1.53 -8.77
CA ASN A 232 -9.55 -1.47 -9.39
C ASN A 232 -10.52 -0.76 -8.44
N ASN A 233 -10.72 0.55 -8.67
CA ASN A 233 -11.70 1.35 -7.93
C ASN A 233 -13.02 1.53 -8.70
N ARG A 234 -13.24 0.65 -9.69
CA ARG A 234 -14.41 0.56 -10.57
C ARG A 234 -14.55 1.65 -11.64
N TYR A 235 -13.73 2.71 -11.61
CA TYR A 235 -13.93 3.87 -12.49
C TYR A 235 -12.63 4.53 -12.97
N GLY A 236 -12.34 4.37 -14.26
CA GLY A 236 -11.35 5.15 -14.99
C GLY A 236 -11.85 6.55 -15.28
N MET A 237 -11.48 7.51 -14.44
CA MET A 237 -12.06 8.87 -14.42
C MET A 237 -13.58 8.83 -14.19
N GLY A 238 -14.39 8.86 -15.27
CA GLY A 238 -15.85 8.75 -15.21
C GLY A 238 -16.41 7.56 -16.01
N THR A 239 -15.55 6.65 -16.47
CA THR A 239 -15.96 5.47 -17.23
C THR A 239 -15.87 4.24 -16.34
N SER A 240 -16.98 3.52 -16.15
CA SER A 240 -16.99 2.28 -15.36
C SER A 240 -16.20 1.18 -16.07
N VAL A 241 -15.74 0.19 -15.31
CA VAL A 241 -14.95 -0.92 -15.83
C VAL A 241 -15.66 -1.70 -16.94
N GLU A 242 -16.98 -1.89 -16.84
CA GLU A 242 -17.79 -2.60 -17.84
C GLU A 242 -17.87 -1.86 -19.18
N ARG A 243 -17.67 -0.54 -19.15
CA ARG A 243 -17.68 0.33 -20.33
C ARG A 243 -16.29 0.53 -20.93
N ALA A 244 -15.24 0.28 -20.16
CA ALA A 244 -13.86 0.52 -20.56
C ALA A 244 -13.10 -0.76 -20.95
N ALA A 245 -13.44 -1.91 -20.35
CA ALA A 245 -12.75 -3.16 -20.58
C ALA A 245 -13.74 -4.26 -21.01
N ALA A 246 -13.44 -4.95 -22.12
CA ALA A 246 -14.24 -6.09 -22.58
C ALA A 246 -14.21 -7.28 -21.60
N SER A 247 -13.13 -7.39 -20.80
CA SER A 247 -13.04 -8.29 -19.66
C SER A 247 -12.59 -7.49 -18.45
N THR A 248 -13.38 -7.57 -17.38
CA THR A 248 -13.14 -6.88 -16.10
C THR A 248 -12.40 -7.75 -15.08
N ASP A 249 -11.91 -8.93 -15.48
CA ASP A 249 -11.01 -9.76 -14.67
C ASP A 249 -9.56 -9.26 -14.83
N TYR A 250 -9.21 -8.15 -14.15
CA TYR A 250 -7.91 -7.49 -14.33
C TYR A 250 -6.71 -8.37 -13.96
N TYR A 251 -6.85 -9.20 -12.93
CA TYR A 251 -5.82 -10.18 -12.53
C TYR A 251 -5.47 -11.22 -13.60
N LYS A 252 -6.33 -11.41 -14.62
CA LYS A 252 -6.08 -12.32 -15.76
C LYS A 252 -5.47 -11.65 -16.98
N ARG A 253 -5.41 -10.32 -17.03
CA ARG A 253 -4.98 -9.57 -18.23
C ARG A 253 -3.52 -9.78 -18.61
N GLY A 254 -2.71 -10.27 -17.67
CA GLY A 254 -1.33 -10.70 -17.93
C GLY A 254 -1.23 -12.00 -18.75
N GLU A 255 -2.35 -12.69 -19.00
CA GLU A 255 -2.50 -13.92 -19.79
C GLU A 255 -1.57 -15.06 -19.37
N PHE A 256 -0.29 -14.99 -19.75
CA PHE A 256 0.78 -15.91 -19.37
C PHE A 256 1.40 -15.61 -18.00
N ILE A 257 1.21 -14.41 -17.45
CA ILE A 257 1.65 -14.06 -16.09
C ILE A 257 0.61 -14.58 -15.07
N PRO A 258 1.01 -15.27 -13.99
CA PRO A 258 0.10 -15.66 -12.93
C PRO A 258 -0.51 -14.44 -12.23
N GLY A 259 -1.71 -14.58 -11.69
CA GLY A 259 -2.34 -13.47 -10.97
C GLY A 259 -3.33 -13.88 -9.90
N LEU A 260 -3.66 -12.94 -9.03
CA LEU A 260 -4.65 -13.10 -7.98
C LEU A 260 -5.52 -11.85 -7.81
N ARG A 261 -6.78 -12.05 -7.43
CA ARG A 261 -7.73 -10.98 -7.10
C ARG A 261 -7.97 -10.95 -5.60
N VAL A 262 -7.89 -9.76 -5.03
CA VAL A 262 -7.81 -9.51 -3.58
C VAL A 262 -8.87 -8.49 -3.19
N ASP A 263 -9.48 -8.68 -2.03
CA ASP A 263 -10.26 -7.63 -1.38
C ASP A 263 -9.33 -6.48 -0.97
N GLY A 264 -9.39 -5.38 -1.72
CA GLY A 264 -8.59 -4.17 -1.50
C GLY A 264 -9.13 -3.26 -0.39
N MET A 265 -10.22 -3.65 0.27
CA MET A 265 -10.79 -2.94 1.43
C MET A 265 -10.33 -3.56 2.77
N ASP A 266 -9.84 -4.80 2.76
CA ASP A 266 -9.29 -5.48 3.94
C ASP A 266 -7.76 -5.43 3.95
N VAL A 267 -7.20 -4.66 4.89
CA VAL A 267 -5.74 -4.47 5.03
C VAL A 267 -4.99 -5.80 5.23
N LEU A 268 -5.61 -6.81 5.84
CA LEU A 268 -4.97 -8.12 6.06
C LEU A 268 -5.01 -8.98 4.80
N CYS A 269 -6.08 -8.89 4.00
CA CYS A 269 -6.13 -9.52 2.67
C CYS A 269 -5.02 -8.97 1.76
N VAL A 270 -4.88 -7.63 1.72
CA VAL A 270 -3.82 -6.97 0.95
C VAL A 270 -2.43 -7.36 1.48
N ARG A 271 -2.24 -7.40 2.80
CA ARG A 271 -0.98 -7.82 3.43
C ARG A 271 -0.58 -9.23 2.98
N GLU A 272 -1.42 -10.23 3.20
CA GLU A 272 -1.04 -11.61 2.84
C GLU A 272 -0.88 -11.82 1.35
N ALA A 273 -1.73 -11.21 0.52
CA ALA A 273 -1.59 -11.27 -0.93
C ALA A 273 -0.27 -10.65 -1.39
N THR A 274 0.12 -9.53 -0.80
CA THR A 274 1.41 -8.88 -1.10
C THR A 274 2.57 -9.75 -0.62
N ARG A 275 2.51 -10.31 0.59
CA ARG A 275 3.54 -11.21 1.11
C ARG A 275 3.77 -12.40 0.19
N PHE A 276 2.69 -13.06 -0.23
CA PHE A 276 2.71 -14.17 -1.18
C PHE A 276 3.33 -13.75 -2.54
N ALA A 277 2.88 -12.64 -3.12
CA ALA A 277 3.39 -12.13 -4.39
C ALA A 277 4.88 -11.72 -4.29
N ALA A 278 5.28 -11.19 -3.15
CA ALA A 278 6.64 -10.77 -2.89
C ALA A 278 7.59 -11.97 -2.76
N GLU A 279 7.17 -13.04 -2.08
CA GLU A 279 7.88 -14.32 -2.04
C GLU A 279 7.95 -14.98 -3.42
N HIS A 280 6.88 -14.93 -4.22
CA HIS A 280 6.89 -15.38 -5.61
C HIS A 280 8.01 -14.70 -6.41
N CYS A 281 8.07 -13.37 -6.39
CA CYS A 281 9.10 -12.58 -7.06
C CYS A 281 10.51 -12.91 -6.55
N ARG A 282 10.71 -12.93 -5.22
CA ARG A 282 12.02 -13.19 -4.59
C ARG A 282 12.53 -14.61 -4.82
N SER A 283 11.63 -15.58 -5.00
CA SER A 283 11.98 -16.96 -5.39
C SER A 283 12.42 -17.09 -6.86
N GLY A 284 12.41 -16.01 -7.64
CA GLY A 284 12.86 -15.99 -9.04
C GLY A 284 11.85 -16.57 -10.04
N LYS A 285 10.59 -16.77 -9.62
CA LYS A 285 9.51 -17.27 -10.48
C LYS A 285 9.08 -16.26 -11.56
N GLY A 286 9.46 -14.98 -11.40
CA GLY A 286 9.20 -13.90 -12.34
C GLY A 286 8.08 -12.98 -11.86
N PRO A 287 7.40 -12.28 -12.78
CA PRO A 287 6.36 -11.33 -12.42
C PRO A 287 5.07 -12.01 -11.96
N ILE A 288 4.25 -11.28 -11.23
CA ILE A 288 2.90 -11.70 -10.81
C ILE A 288 1.94 -10.51 -10.85
N LEU A 289 0.68 -10.76 -11.24
CA LEU A 289 -0.39 -9.76 -11.21
C LEU A 289 -1.18 -9.84 -9.90
N MET A 290 -1.58 -8.68 -9.37
CA MET A 290 -2.47 -8.57 -8.23
C MET A 290 -3.54 -7.52 -8.52
N GLU A 291 -4.81 -7.92 -8.54
CA GLU A 291 -5.94 -6.98 -8.62
C GLU A 291 -6.42 -6.67 -7.20
N LEU A 292 -6.31 -5.42 -6.77
CA LEU A 292 -6.89 -4.95 -5.53
C LEU A 292 -8.26 -4.34 -5.83
N GLN A 293 -9.31 -5.02 -5.40
CA GLN A 293 -10.68 -4.52 -5.54
C GLN A 293 -10.96 -3.53 -4.43
N THR A 294 -10.84 -2.24 -4.75
CA THR A 294 -10.94 -1.16 -3.78
C THR A 294 -11.98 -0.12 -4.20
N TYR A 295 -12.04 1.02 -3.52
CA TYR A 295 -12.97 2.08 -3.86
C TYR A 295 -12.48 3.46 -3.43
N ARG A 296 -12.60 4.44 -4.31
CA ARG A 296 -12.33 5.86 -4.00
C ARG A 296 -13.61 6.58 -3.61
N TYR A 297 -13.61 7.24 -2.46
CA TYR A 297 -14.79 7.97 -2.00
C TYR A 297 -15.01 9.28 -2.74
N HIS A 298 -13.96 10.07 -2.94
CA HIS A 298 -14.03 11.26 -3.77
C HIS A 298 -14.15 10.91 -5.26
N GLY A 299 -14.54 11.90 -6.06
CA GLY A 299 -14.50 11.85 -7.51
C GLY A 299 -13.08 11.61 -8.05
N HIS A 300 -12.91 11.67 -9.36
CA HIS A 300 -11.62 11.36 -9.98
C HIS A 300 -10.51 12.26 -9.43
N SER A 301 -10.78 13.56 -9.41
CA SER A 301 -9.95 14.61 -8.83
C SER A 301 -10.87 15.65 -8.18
N MET A 302 -10.30 16.68 -7.56
CA MET A 302 -11.06 17.77 -6.97
C MET A 302 -11.94 18.57 -7.94
N SER A 303 -11.75 18.47 -9.26
CA SER A 303 -12.63 19.09 -10.26
C SER A 303 -13.82 18.21 -10.66
N ASP A 304 -13.84 16.94 -10.23
CA ASP A 304 -14.89 15.98 -10.53
C ASP A 304 -15.72 15.69 -9.26
N PRO A 305 -17.00 16.10 -9.21
CA PRO A 305 -17.89 15.77 -8.10
C PRO A 305 -18.16 14.27 -7.92
N GLY A 306 -17.95 13.45 -8.95
CA GLY A 306 -18.07 11.99 -8.87
C GLY A 306 -19.48 11.44 -8.74
N VAL A 307 -20.50 12.19 -9.17
CA VAL A 307 -21.93 11.82 -9.08
C VAL A 307 -22.66 11.76 -10.43
N SER A 308 -21.98 12.04 -11.54
CA SER A 308 -22.57 11.95 -12.89
C SER A 308 -22.51 10.54 -13.48
N TYR A 309 -21.69 9.65 -12.93
CA TYR A 309 -21.43 8.30 -13.43
C TYR A 309 -21.58 7.20 -12.37
N ARG A 310 -21.96 7.57 -11.14
CA ARG A 310 -22.25 6.67 -10.01
C ARG A 310 -23.15 7.39 -9.01
N THR A 311 -23.86 6.63 -8.19
CA THR A 311 -24.83 7.20 -7.24
C THR A 311 -24.18 7.55 -5.90
N ARG A 312 -24.81 8.45 -5.13
CA ARG A 312 -24.33 8.76 -3.77
C ARG A 312 -24.55 7.58 -2.83
N GLU A 313 -25.61 6.82 -3.10
CA GLU A 313 -26.01 5.62 -2.39
C GLU A 313 -24.93 4.53 -2.52
N GLU A 314 -24.36 4.32 -3.71
CA GLU A 314 -23.25 3.39 -3.91
C GLU A 314 -22.04 3.75 -3.04
N ILE A 315 -21.65 5.04 -3.03
CA ILE A 315 -20.50 5.53 -2.23
C ILE A 315 -20.78 5.34 -0.73
N GLN A 316 -22.00 5.66 -0.28
CA GLN A 316 -22.40 5.53 1.12
C GLN A 316 -22.50 4.06 1.54
N GLU A 317 -22.96 3.18 0.66
CA GLU A 317 -23.03 1.74 0.91
C GLU A 317 -21.62 1.17 1.11
N VAL A 318 -20.69 1.47 0.20
CA VAL A 318 -19.28 1.02 0.34
C VAL A 318 -18.68 1.55 1.64
N ARG A 319 -18.84 2.85 1.94
CA ARG A 319 -18.30 3.45 3.16
C ARG A 319 -18.90 2.87 4.44
N SER A 320 -20.19 2.53 4.44
CA SER A 320 -20.85 2.01 5.66
C SER A 320 -20.58 0.54 5.90
N LYS A 321 -20.37 -0.27 4.84
CA LYS A 321 -20.18 -1.71 4.94
C LYS A 321 -18.73 -2.16 4.90
N SER A 322 -17.86 -1.39 4.26
CA SER A 322 -16.52 -1.86 3.86
C SER A 322 -15.44 -0.78 4.03
N ASP A 323 -15.63 0.24 4.87
CA ASP A 323 -14.55 1.20 5.11
C ASP A 323 -13.34 0.50 5.76
N PRO A 324 -12.13 0.66 5.20
CA PRO A 324 -10.96 -0.11 5.61
C PRO A 324 -10.54 0.18 7.06
N ILE A 325 -10.79 1.40 7.54
CA ILE A 325 -10.44 1.82 8.91
C ILE A 325 -11.48 1.27 9.89
N SER A 326 -12.77 1.36 9.54
CA SER A 326 -13.85 0.75 10.34
C SER A 326 -13.70 -0.77 10.45
N MET A 327 -13.41 -1.45 9.34
CA MET A 327 -13.21 -2.91 9.34
C MET A 327 -12.05 -3.33 10.25
N LEU A 328 -10.90 -2.65 10.19
CA LEU A 328 -9.78 -2.95 11.08
C LEU A 328 -10.14 -2.66 12.54
N LYS A 329 -10.79 -1.52 12.82
CA LYS A 329 -11.25 -1.16 14.16
C LYS A 329 -12.15 -2.23 14.77
N ASP A 330 -13.19 -2.64 14.05
CA ASP A 330 -14.15 -3.62 14.54
C ASP A 330 -13.46 -4.97 14.80
N ARG A 331 -12.51 -5.36 13.94
CA ARG A 331 -11.67 -6.55 14.14
C ARG A 331 -10.82 -6.44 15.40
N MET A 332 -10.14 -5.32 15.62
CA MET A 332 -9.32 -5.11 16.82
C MET A 332 -10.16 -5.10 18.11
N LEU A 333 -11.33 -4.48 18.11
CA LEU A 333 -12.23 -4.43 19.27
C LEU A 333 -12.82 -5.80 19.59
N SER A 334 -13.30 -6.53 18.58
CA SER A 334 -13.92 -7.85 18.75
C SER A 334 -12.93 -8.92 19.22
N ASN A 335 -11.63 -8.77 18.90
CA ASN A 335 -10.56 -9.66 19.35
C ASN A 335 -9.82 -9.12 20.59
N ASN A 336 -10.37 -8.13 21.30
CA ASN A 336 -9.78 -7.54 22.51
C ASN A 336 -8.33 -7.04 22.31
N MET A 337 -7.98 -6.63 21.08
CA MET A 337 -6.64 -6.18 20.71
C MET A 337 -6.42 -4.70 20.99
N ALA A 338 -7.48 -3.90 21.16
CA ALA A 338 -7.44 -2.49 21.54
C ALA A 338 -8.75 -2.10 22.23
N SER A 339 -8.74 -0.99 22.99
CA SER A 339 -9.98 -0.39 23.51
C SER A 339 -10.50 0.71 22.59
N VAL A 340 -11.76 1.10 22.79
CA VAL A 340 -12.35 2.23 22.05
C VAL A 340 -11.63 3.54 22.40
N GLU A 341 -11.22 3.69 23.66
CA GLU A 341 -10.53 4.87 24.19
C GLU A 341 -9.14 5.01 23.55
N GLU A 342 -8.38 3.92 23.45
CA GLU A 342 -7.05 3.92 22.83
C GLU A 342 -7.11 4.31 21.34
N LEU A 343 -8.06 3.76 20.58
CA LEU A 343 -8.22 4.13 19.17
C LEU A 343 -8.66 5.60 19.02
N LYS A 344 -9.45 6.13 19.95
CA LYS A 344 -9.80 7.57 19.98
C LYS A 344 -8.61 8.46 20.30
N GLU A 345 -7.70 8.03 21.17
CA GLU A 345 -6.45 8.76 21.45
C GLU A 345 -5.59 8.86 20.19
N ILE A 346 -5.46 7.75 19.44
CA ILE A 346 -4.81 7.77 18.11
C ILE A 346 -5.49 8.77 17.17
N ASP A 347 -6.83 8.79 17.11
CA ASP A 347 -7.58 9.73 16.26
C ASP A 347 -7.27 11.20 16.64
N VAL A 348 -7.15 11.51 17.93
CA VAL A 348 -6.84 12.85 18.43
C VAL A 348 -5.40 13.25 18.07
N GLU A 349 -4.44 12.36 18.28
CA GLU A 349 -3.04 12.59 17.94
C GLU A 349 -2.84 12.81 16.43
N VAL A 350 -3.43 11.94 15.61
CA VAL A 350 -3.39 12.06 14.15
C VAL A 350 -4.03 13.37 13.71
N ARG A 351 -5.18 13.73 14.27
CA ARG A 351 -5.81 15.02 13.94
C ARG A 351 -4.88 16.19 14.24
N LYS A 352 -4.19 16.18 15.39
CA LYS A 352 -3.23 17.21 15.76
C LYS A 352 -2.07 17.26 14.76
N GLU A 353 -1.48 16.11 14.41
CA GLU A 353 -0.41 16.01 13.41
C GLU A 353 -0.82 16.64 12.07
N ILE A 354 -2.04 16.36 11.59
CA ILE A 354 -2.55 16.92 10.33
C ILE A 354 -2.77 18.44 10.43
N GLU A 355 -3.30 18.95 11.54
CA GLU A 355 -3.49 20.39 11.71
C GLU A 355 -2.15 21.14 11.79
N ASP A 356 -1.17 20.58 12.51
CA ASP A 356 0.18 21.15 12.61
C ASP A 356 0.87 21.18 11.23
N ALA A 357 0.75 20.10 10.45
CA ALA A 357 1.25 20.04 9.07
C ALA A 357 0.55 21.03 8.14
N ALA A 358 -0.77 21.19 8.25
CA ALA A 358 -1.53 22.16 7.45
C ALA A 358 -1.19 23.61 7.80
N GLN A 359 -0.99 23.90 9.09
CA GLN A 359 -0.55 25.22 9.54
C GLN A 359 0.84 25.54 8.98
N PHE A 360 1.78 24.59 9.00
CA PHE A 360 3.07 24.75 8.34
C PHE A 360 2.91 24.99 6.83
N ALA A 361 2.17 24.12 6.13
CA ALA A 361 1.98 24.21 4.68
C ALA A 361 1.31 25.52 4.21
N THR A 362 0.54 26.17 5.07
CA THR A 362 -0.11 27.46 4.75
C THR A 362 0.75 28.67 5.08
N THR A 363 1.75 28.53 5.96
CA THR A 363 2.64 29.62 6.42
C THR A 363 4.05 29.56 5.83
N ASP A 364 4.52 28.40 5.38
CA ASP A 364 5.82 28.25 4.72
C ASP A 364 5.84 29.04 3.41
N PRO A 365 6.87 29.85 3.10
CA PRO A 365 6.86 30.70 1.92
C PRO A 365 6.95 29.89 0.63
N GLU A 366 6.52 30.51 -0.47
CA GLU A 366 6.74 29.98 -1.82
C GLU A 366 8.24 29.87 -2.13
N PRO A 367 8.64 28.98 -3.06
CA PRO A 367 10.01 28.92 -3.56
C PRO A 367 10.44 30.27 -4.13
N PRO A 368 11.67 30.73 -3.85
CA PRO A 368 12.19 31.97 -4.43
C PRO A 368 12.27 31.87 -5.95
N LEU A 369 11.97 32.98 -6.65
CA LEU A 369 11.92 33.02 -8.12
C LEU A 369 13.28 32.69 -8.76
N GLU A 370 14.37 32.98 -8.07
CA GLU A 370 15.74 32.70 -8.48
C GLU A 370 16.00 31.20 -8.65
N GLU A 371 15.25 30.34 -7.95
CA GLU A 371 15.38 28.88 -8.03
C GLU A 371 14.46 28.25 -9.08
N LEU A 372 13.73 29.05 -9.87
CA LEU A 372 12.76 28.56 -10.86
C LEU A 372 13.36 27.49 -11.78
N CYS A 373 14.56 27.74 -12.30
CA CYS A 373 15.25 26.86 -13.24
C CYS A 373 16.19 25.84 -12.60
N ASN A 374 16.25 25.73 -11.27
CA ASN A 374 17.10 24.72 -10.63
C ASN A 374 16.62 23.29 -10.94
N HIS A 375 17.57 22.35 -10.96
CA HIS A 375 17.35 20.91 -11.13
C HIS A 375 16.84 20.49 -12.51
N ILE A 376 17.17 21.24 -13.58
CA ILE A 376 16.87 20.81 -14.97
C ILE A 376 17.76 19.63 -15.36
N PHE A 377 19.04 19.70 -15.00
CA PHE A 377 20.01 18.64 -15.22
C PHE A 377 20.76 18.35 -13.92
N TYR A 378 21.35 17.15 -13.86
CA TYR A 378 22.49 16.91 -12.99
C TYR A 378 23.76 17.34 -13.74
N ASN A 379 24.23 18.55 -13.46
CA ASN A 379 25.25 19.32 -14.15
C ASN A 379 26.22 20.03 -13.19
N ASN A 380 27.49 20.02 -13.54
CA ASN A 380 28.51 20.89 -12.96
C ASN A 380 29.44 21.33 -14.11
N PRO A 381 29.53 22.63 -14.48
CA PRO A 381 29.06 23.84 -13.79
C PRO A 381 27.56 24.21 -14.02
N PRO A 382 27.04 25.25 -13.32
CA PRO A 382 25.71 25.82 -13.57
C PRO A 382 25.49 26.29 -15.00
N LEU A 383 24.22 26.29 -15.45
CA LEU A 383 23.82 26.68 -16.81
C LEU A 383 22.94 27.94 -16.82
N ASP A 384 23.05 28.72 -17.89
CA ASP A 384 22.10 29.81 -18.19
C ASP A 384 20.85 29.23 -18.86
N VAL A 385 19.67 29.65 -18.40
CA VAL A 385 18.38 29.28 -18.98
C VAL A 385 17.67 30.54 -19.45
N ARG A 386 17.17 30.52 -20.69
CA ARG A 386 16.43 31.64 -21.27
C ARG A 386 15.06 31.78 -20.58
N GLY A 387 14.75 32.98 -20.10
CA GLY A 387 13.41 33.33 -19.61
C GLY A 387 12.42 33.69 -20.72
N THR A 388 11.43 34.54 -20.40
CA THR A 388 10.34 34.90 -21.33
C THR A 388 10.78 35.76 -22.52
N HIS A 389 11.98 36.34 -22.49
CA HIS A 389 12.57 37.11 -23.59
C HIS A 389 14.06 36.77 -23.77
N PRO A 390 14.66 37.04 -24.96
CA PRO A 390 16.04 36.63 -25.27
C PRO A 390 17.12 37.11 -24.29
N TRP A 391 16.89 38.27 -23.66
CA TRP A 391 17.82 38.87 -22.69
C TRP A 391 17.61 38.43 -21.23
N SER A 392 16.55 37.65 -20.94
CA SER A 392 16.29 37.12 -19.60
C SER A 392 17.15 35.87 -19.39
N LYS A 393 18.09 35.95 -18.44
CA LYS A 393 18.97 34.84 -18.07
C LYS A 393 18.67 34.41 -16.64
N LEU A 394 18.09 33.24 -16.50
CA LEU A 394 17.91 32.53 -15.24
C LEU A 394 19.08 31.57 -15.04
N LYS A 395 19.37 31.22 -13.78
CA LYS A 395 20.41 30.23 -13.46
C LYS A 395 19.77 28.87 -13.17
N SER A 396 20.43 27.82 -13.62
CA SER A 396 20.10 26.44 -13.28
C SER A 396 21.28 25.79 -12.59
N VAL A 397 21.09 25.44 -11.31
CA VAL A 397 22.02 24.61 -10.54
C VAL A 397 21.42 23.22 -10.30
N SER A 398 22.28 22.21 -10.16
CA SER A 398 21.89 20.83 -9.84
C SER A 398 21.30 20.61 -8.47
#